data_AF-A0A5C7VBF1-F1
#
_entry.id   AF-A0A5C7VBF1-F1
#
_cell.length_a   1.000
_cell.length_b   1.000
_cell.length_c   1.000
_cell.angle_alpha   90.00
_cell.angle_beta   90.00
_cell.angle_gamma   90.00
#
_symmetry.space_group_name_H-M   'P 1'
#
loop_
_entity.id
_entity.type
_entity.pdbx_description
1 polymer ?
#
loop_
_entity_poly.entity_id
_entity_poly.type
_entity_poly.pdbx_seq_one_letter_code
_entity_poly.pdbx_strand_id
1 'polypeptide(L)'
;MPSYFAPGVFVEELSVRPPGIARADMGTAGFIGPCRWGPPEQPLDAVGSLAEFERHYGDGRALQGGAPGVNHLWQAARCFFLEGGRRLRVCRVFRPLQGPETADLQAPAGAAPYADGRGRLLLGSAAGQCRLIARHPGALGNLQLDLTLTLGPPAPALTEGDVVWLDEAARVPAPASNPAALSELPLYVAQRDDAGTWWLAGGPRPAGAAAGASRFTLAELGVPGPAALRVLTLALQVRGAEGQAMGQWQGLPLAPSRPGGDGLCERWGLGVADAAALPLVWLNGGAPGQGLLADGLALLRVLAPDGAVAPAELAQAGGSLWRALAQRLARGLALPSLRLSGGNDGLPPTRMQYQGQVLPAPGTGLAQL
;
A
#
# COMPACT_ATOMS: atom_id res chain seq x y z
N MET A 1 -53.88 1.30 -32.93
CA MET A 1 -53.77 0.71 -34.28
C MET A 1 -55.00 1.11 -35.08
N PRO A 2 -54.86 1.61 -36.32
CA PRO A 2 -56.02 1.90 -37.17
C PRO A 2 -56.64 0.57 -37.65
N SER A 3 -57.97 0.51 -37.71
CA SER A 3 -58.68 -0.63 -38.29
C SER A 3 -59.14 -0.23 -39.70
N TYR A 4 -58.56 -0.85 -40.72
CA TYR A 4 -58.87 -0.59 -42.12
C TYR A 4 -59.93 -1.58 -42.60
N PHE A 5 -61.12 -1.08 -42.92
CA PHE A 5 -62.31 -1.92 -43.16
C PHE A 5 -62.62 -2.18 -44.65
N ALA A 6 -61.75 -1.77 -45.58
CA ALA A 6 -61.95 -2.00 -47.01
C ALA A 6 -60.64 -2.46 -47.70
N PRO A 7 -60.68 -3.41 -48.64
CA PRO A 7 -59.50 -3.84 -49.39
C PRO A 7 -59.04 -2.70 -50.32
N GLY A 8 -57.81 -2.19 -50.09
CA GLY A 8 -57.22 -1.11 -50.86
C GLY A 8 -55.78 -0.81 -50.44
N VAL A 9 -55.10 0.06 -51.21
CA VAL A 9 -53.79 0.62 -50.84
C VAL A 9 -54.02 1.88 -50.03
N PHE A 10 -53.63 1.86 -48.76
CA PHE A 10 -53.69 3.02 -47.88
C PHE A 10 -52.33 3.71 -47.86
N VAL A 11 -52.33 5.00 -48.14
CA VAL A 11 -51.13 5.84 -48.09
C VAL A 11 -51.17 6.61 -46.78
N GLU A 12 -50.20 6.36 -45.91
CA GLU A 12 -49.99 7.14 -44.70
C GLU A 12 -48.76 8.02 -44.91
N GLU A 13 -48.93 9.34 -44.80
CA GLU A 13 -47.83 10.29 -44.99
C GLU A 13 -47.05 10.43 -43.68
N LEU A 14 -46.17 9.45 -43.42
CA LEU A 14 -45.24 9.51 -42.30
C LEU A 14 -44.07 10.41 -42.68
N SER A 15 -43.98 11.60 -42.05
CA SER A 15 -42.80 12.48 -42.11
C SER A 15 -41.65 11.93 -41.24
N VAL A 16 -41.33 10.65 -41.38
CA VAL A 16 -40.26 10.00 -40.64
C VAL A 16 -39.35 9.31 -41.64
N ARG A 17 -38.23 9.98 -41.96
CA ARG A 17 -37.11 9.32 -42.64
C ARG A 17 -36.65 8.19 -41.73
N PRO A 18 -36.63 6.91 -42.18
CA PRO A 18 -35.98 5.85 -41.42
C PRO A 18 -34.56 6.33 -41.12
N PRO A 19 -34.08 6.26 -39.86
CA PRO A 19 -32.70 6.61 -39.60
C PRO A 19 -31.81 5.81 -40.54
N GLY A 20 -30.93 6.51 -41.27
CA GLY A 20 -29.93 5.84 -42.10
C GLY A 20 -29.10 4.89 -41.22
N ILE A 21 -28.48 3.87 -41.83
CA ILE A 21 -27.62 2.93 -41.10
C ILE A 21 -26.53 3.75 -40.38
N ALA A 22 -26.71 3.93 -39.08
CA ALA A 22 -25.79 4.63 -38.21
C ALA A 22 -24.88 3.60 -37.57
N ARG A 23 -23.60 3.95 -37.42
CA ARG A 23 -22.68 3.13 -36.63
C ARG A 23 -23.21 3.13 -35.19
N ALA A 24 -23.57 1.96 -34.67
CA ALA A 24 -23.94 1.82 -33.26
C ALA A 24 -22.79 2.34 -32.38
N ASP A 25 -23.12 3.08 -31.32
CA ASP A 25 -22.13 3.53 -30.34
C ASP A 25 -21.65 2.31 -29.52
N MET A 26 -20.67 1.59 -30.08
CA MET A 26 -20.02 0.44 -29.44
C MET A 26 -18.94 0.89 -28.45
N GLY A 27 -18.99 2.14 -28.00
CA GLY A 27 -17.98 2.71 -27.12
C GLY A 27 -17.93 2.05 -25.74
N THR A 28 -18.97 1.34 -25.30
CA THR A 28 -19.04 0.73 -23.97
C THR A 28 -19.24 -0.79 -24.04
N ALA A 29 -18.44 -1.55 -23.30
CA ALA A 29 -18.57 -3.00 -23.14
C ALA A 29 -18.39 -3.44 -21.68
N GLY A 30 -18.87 -4.63 -21.34
CA GLY A 30 -18.66 -5.28 -20.04
C GLY A 30 -18.02 -6.65 -20.22
N PHE A 31 -16.87 -6.89 -19.58
CA PHE A 31 -16.18 -8.18 -19.61
C PHE A 31 -16.14 -8.82 -18.22
N ILE A 32 -16.15 -10.16 -18.21
CA ILE A 32 -16.14 -10.97 -16.99
C ILE A 32 -15.07 -12.05 -17.16
N GLY A 33 -14.22 -12.26 -16.15
CA GLY A 33 -13.21 -13.31 -16.19
C GLY A 33 -12.09 -13.17 -15.17
N PRO A 34 -11.14 -14.11 -15.17
CA PRO A 34 -9.98 -14.07 -14.30
C PRO A 34 -8.96 -13.01 -14.74
N CYS A 35 -8.27 -12.42 -13.77
CA CYS A 35 -7.20 -11.43 -13.96
C CYS A 35 -6.02 -11.73 -13.03
N ARG A 36 -4.88 -11.08 -13.29
CA ARG A 36 -3.67 -11.23 -12.48
C ARG A 36 -3.64 -10.38 -11.21
N TRP A 37 -4.57 -9.43 -11.08
CA TRP A 37 -4.73 -8.52 -9.95
C TRP A 37 -6.12 -7.88 -9.93
N GLY A 38 -6.43 -7.13 -8.86
CA GLY A 38 -7.62 -6.29 -8.75
C GLY A 38 -8.71 -6.80 -7.79
N PRO A 39 -9.67 -5.96 -7.40
CA PRO A 39 -10.75 -6.38 -6.52
C PRO A 39 -11.66 -7.45 -7.18
N PRO A 40 -11.94 -8.59 -6.51
CA PRO A 40 -12.93 -9.55 -7.01
C PRO A 40 -14.38 -9.09 -6.73
N GLU A 41 -14.61 -8.37 -5.63
CA GLU A 41 -15.95 -8.02 -5.14
C GLU A 41 -16.40 -6.60 -5.52
N GLN A 42 -15.47 -5.75 -5.99
CA GLN A 42 -15.74 -4.34 -6.30
C GLN A 42 -15.33 -4.07 -7.76
N PRO A 43 -16.25 -4.15 -8.73
CA PRO A 43 -15.93 -3.73 -10.09
C PRO A 43 -15.61 -2.22 -10.11
N LEU A 44 -14.57 -1.84 -10.84
CA LEU A 44 -14.28 -0.42 -11.09
C LEU A 44 -15.31 0.16 -12.06
N ASP A 45 -15.54 1.47 -11.98
CA ASP A 45 -16.59 2.17 -12.74
C ASP A 45 -16.53 1.89 -14.26
N ALA A 46 -15.41 2.22 -14.89
CA ALA A 46 -15.05 1.84 -16.25
C ALA A 46 -13.58 2.21 -16.50
N VAL A 47 -12.83 1.36 -17.18
CA VAL A 47 -11.49 1.68 -17.69
C VAL A 47 -11.58 2.19 -19.13
N GLY A 48 -10.82 3.26 -19.44
CA GLY A 48 -10.85 3.93 -20.73
C GLY A 48 -9.71 3.55 -21.68
N SER A 49 -8.74 2.76 -21.21
CA SER A 49 -7.59 2.32 -22.02
C SER A 49 -7.03 0.98 -21.55
N LEU A 50 -6.25 0.32 -22.41
CA LEU A 50 -5.53 -0.90 -22.04
C LEU A 50 -4.51 -0.64 -20.91
N ALA A 51 -3.82 0.49 -20.93
CA ALA A 51 -2.86 0.83 -19.88
C ALA A 51 -3.55 1.00 -18.51
N GLU A 52 -4.78 1.52 -18.49
CA GLU A 52 -5.58 1.59 -17.28
C GLU A 52 -6.06 0.21 -16.84
N PHE A 53 -6.50 -0.65 -17.77
CA PHE A 53 -6.80 -2.05 -17.49
C PHE A 53 -5.60 -2.74 -16.82
N GLU A 54 -4.39 -2.58 -17.37
CA GLU A 54 -3.17 -3.24 -16.84
C GLU A 54 -2.79 -2.74 -15.44
N ARG A 55 -3.02 -1.47 -15.13
CA ARG A 55 -2.80 -0.93 -13.77
C ARG A 55 -3.71 -1.56 -12.73
N HIS A 56 -4.96 -1.86 -13.09
CA HIS A 56 -5.96 -2.36 -12.14
C HIS A 56 -6.10 -3.89 -12.11
N TYR A 57 -5.96 -4.54 -13.26
CA TYR A 57 -6.23 -5.97 -13.45
C TYR A 57 -5.00 -6.79 -13.85
N GLY A 58 -3.88 -6.12 -14.17
CA GLY A 58 -2.62 -6.74 -14.56
C GLY A 58 -2.47 -6.98 -16.06
N ASP A 59 -1.30 -7.48 -16.43
CA ASP A 59 -0.85 -7.64 -17.82
C ASP A 59 -1.36 -8.94 -18.50
N GLY A 60 -0.97 -9.10 -19.77
CA GLY A 60 -1.33 -10.23 -20.63
C GLY A 60 -0.56 -11.53 -20.41
N ARG A 61 0.27 -11.63 -19.36
CA ARG A 61 0.99 -12.87 -19.07
C ARG A 61 0.05 -14.00 -18.66
N ALA A 62 0.56 -15.22 -18.71
CA ALA A 62 -0.19 -16.41 -18.31
C ALA A 62 -0.61 -16.36 -16.84
N LEU A 63 -1.85 -16.76 -16.57
CA LEU A 63 -2.42 -16.88 -15.23
C LEU A 63 -1.70 -17.99 -14.45
N GLN A 64 -1.40 -17.72 -13.17
CA GLN A 64 -0.63 -18.57 -12.26
C GLN A 64 -1.49 -18.96 -11.05
N GLY A 65 -2.09 -20.15 -11.01
CA GLY A 65 -2.95 -20.55 -9.88
C GLY A 65 -3.54 -21.95 -10.03
N GLY A 66 -2.74 -22.86 -10.59
CA GLY A 66 -3.17 -24.16 -11.07
C GLY A 66 -2.35 -24.51 -12.31
N ALA A 67 -2.99 -24.93 -13.39
CA ALA A 67 -2.31 -25.03 -14.69
C ALA A 67 -2.15 -23.63 -15.31
N PRO A 68 -0.96 -23.30 -15.86
CA PRO A 68 -0.77 -22.04 -16.58
C PRO A 68 -1.78 -21.89 -17.71
N GLY A 69 -2.53 -20.80 -17.69
CA GLY A 69 -3.60 -20.52 -18.65
C GLY A 69 -3.41 -19.18 -19.35
N VAL A 70 -3.91 -19.06 -20.58
CA VAL A 70 -3.93 -17.78 -21.29
C VAL A 70 -4.86 -16.81 -20.57
N ASN A 71 -4.41 -15.57 -20.35
CA ASN A 71 -5.24 -14.50 -19.82
C ASN A 71 -6.19 -13.98 -20.91
N HIS A 72 -7.25 -14.74 -21.20
CA HIS A 72 -8.22 -14.41 -22.26
C HIS A 72 -8.91 -13.06 -22.02
N LEU A 73 -9.14 -12.68 -20.76
CA LEU A 73 -9.77 -11.41 -20.44
C LEU A 73 -8.89 -10.22 -20.84
N TRP A 74 -7.58 -10.28 -20.58
CA TRP A 74 -6.66 -9.26 -21.09
C TRP A 74 -6.60 -9.24 -22.62
N GLN A 75 -6.59 -10.42 -23.28
CA GLN A 75 -6.59 -10.48 -24.75
C GLN A 75 -7.84 -9.82 -25.34
N ALA A 76 -9.01 -10.05 -24.73
CA ALA A 76 -10.26 -9.40 -25.13
C ALA A 76 -10.20 -7.88 -24.90
N ALA A 77 -9.71 -7.42 -23.75
CA ALA A 77 -9.53 -6.00 -23.45
C ALA A 77 -8.60 -5.32 -24.45
N ARG A 78 -7.47 -5.96 -24.78
CA ARG A 78 -6.54 -5.49 -25.79
C ARG A 78 -7.22 -5.33 -27.15
N CYS A 79 -7.93 -6.34 -27.63
CA CYS A 79 -8.65 -6.24 -28.91
C CYS A 79 -9.73 -5.15 -28.87
N PHE A 80 -10.51 -5.03 -27.78
CA PHE A 80 -11.54 -4.01 -27.63
C PHE A 80 -10.99 -2.58 -27.78
N PHE A 81 -9.88 -2.26 -27.10
CA PHE A 81 -9.27 -0.94 -27.21
C PHE A 81 -8.57 -0.70 -28.54
N LEU A 82 -8.00 -1.75 -29.16
CA LEU A 82 -7.44 -1.67 -30.51
C LEU A 82 -8.51 -1.35 -31.57
N GLU A 83 -9.71 -1.90 -31.42
CA GLU A 83 -10.84 -1.66 -32.34
C GLU A 83 -11.61 -0.36 -32.05
N GLY A 84 -11.12 0.49 -31.12
CA GLY A 84 -11.69 1.80 -30.83
C GLY A 84 -12.74 1.83 -29.71
N GLY A 85 -12.79 0.80 -28.86
CA GLY A 85 -13.58 0.82 -27.63
C GLY A 85 -13.16 1.97 -26.68
N ARG A 86 -14.13 2.55 -25.96
CA ARG A 86 -13.91 3.78 -25.15
C ARG A 86 -14.10 3.59 -23.65
N ARG A 87 -14.95 2.66 -23.23
CA ARG A 87 -15.29 2.39 -21.83
C ARG A 87 -15.47 0.89 -21.64
N LEU A 88 -14.67 0.29 -20.79
CA LEU A 88 -14.77 -1.13 -20.46
C LEU A 88 -15.07 -1.30 -18.98
N ARG A 89 -16.17 -1.96 -18.65
CA ARG A 89 -16.46 -2.44 -17.29
C ARG A 89 -15.93 -3.84 -17.11
N VAL A 90 -15.28 -4.12 -15.99
CA VAL A 90 -14.66 -5.43 -15.75
C VAL A 90 -15.16 -5.98 -14.42
N CYS A 91 -15.77 -7.16 -14.47
CA CYS A 91 -16.08 -7.97 -13.28
C CYS A 91 -15.02 -9.07 -13.16
N ARG A 92 -14.13 -8.94 -12.18
CA ARG A 92 -13.08 -9.93 -11.95
C ARG A 92 -13.68 -11.16 -11.27
N VAL A 93 -13.39 -12.33 -11.83
CA VAL A 93 -13.72 -13.63 -11.22
C VAL A 93 -12.46 -14.21 -10.62
N PHE A 94 -12.48 -14.50 -9.32
CA PHE A 94 -11.37 -15.13 -8.62
C PHE A 94 -11.87 -16.35 -7.85
N ARG A 95 -11.17 -17.48 -8.02
CA ARG A 95 -11.45 -18.71 -7.27
C ARG A 95 -10.21 -19.06 -6.44
N PRO A 96 -10.27 -19.01 -5.10
CA PRO A 96 -9.13 -19.34 -4.25
C PRO A 96 -8.70 -20.79 -4.45
N LEU A 97 -7.44 -21.11 -4.13
CA LEU A 97 -6.94 -22.48 -4.21
C LEU A 97 -7.68 -23.40 -3.22
N GLN A 98 -7.98 -22.87 -2.04
CA GLN A 98 -8.73 -23.52 -0.96
C GLN A 98 -9.45 -22.46 -0.12
N GLY A 99 -10.48 -22.87 0.62
CA GLY A 99 -11.20 -21.98 1.54
C GLY A 99 -12.22 -21.06 0.86
N PRO A 100 -12.76 -20.07 1.61
CA PRO A 100 -13.79 -19.16 1.12
C PRO A 100 -13.24 -18.12 0.13
N GLU A 101 -14.10 -17.60 -0.75
CA GLU A 101 -13.75 -16.55 -1.73
C GLU A 101 -13.37 -15.22 -1.05
N THR A 102 -14.03 -14.90 0.06
CA THR A 102 -13.70 -13.78 0.95
C THR A 102 -12.71 -14.24 2.02
N ALA A 103 -11.48 -13.73 1.98
CA ALA A 103 -10.45 -14.05 2.98
C ALA A 103 -10.44 -13.05 4.14
N ASP A 104 -10.38 -13.56 5.38
CA ASP A 104 -10.04 -12.73 6.53
C ASP A 104 -8.53 -12.39 6.48
N LEU A 105 -8.23 -11.13 6.15
CA LEU A 105 -6.85 -10.65 6.06
C LEU A 105 -6.19 -10.52 7.43
N GLN A 106 -6.95 -10.46 8.52
CA GLN A 106 -6.41 -10.42 9.86
C GLN A 106 -5.86 -11.79 10.27
N ALA A 107 -6.45 -12.89 9.79
CA ALA A 107 -6.02 -14.24 10.12
C ALA A 107 -4.52 -14.47 9.79
N PRO A 108 -3.81 -15.28 10.60
CA PRO A 108 -2.45 -15.72 10.27
C PRO A 108 -2.40 -16.41 8.91
N ALA A 109 -1.29 -16.22 8.19
CA ALA A 109 -1.13 -16.84 6.88
C ALA A 109 -0.88 -18.35 7.03
N GLY A 110 -1.50 -19.15 6.14
CA GLY A 110 -1.18 -20.57 5.98
C GLY A 110 0.14 -20.80 5.24
N ALA A 111 0.34 -22.00 4.70
CA ALA A 111 1.52 -22.27 3.85
C ALA A 111 1.41 -21.56 2.49
N ALA A 112 2.54 -21.12 1.94
CA ALA A 112 2.61 -20.61 0.57
C ALA A 112 2.61 -21.77 -0.46
N PRO A 113 2.01 -21.62 -1.65
CA PRO A 113 1.25 -20.46 -2.11
C PRO A 113 -0.04 -20.28 -1.31
N TYR A 114 -0.38 -19.04 -0.98
CA TYR A 114 -1.48 -18.75 -0.07
C TYR A 114 -2.83 -19.04 -0.73
N ALA A 115 -3.71 -19.70 0.01
CA ALA A 115 -4.98 -20.18 -0.52
C ALA A 115 -5.88 -19.05 -1.07
N ASP A 116 -5.80 -17.87 -0.47
CA ASP A 116 -6.53 -16.65 -0.84
C ASP A 116 -5.90 -15.87 -2.01
N GLY A 117 -4.78 -16.34 -2.57
CA GLY A 117 -4.14 -15.71 -3.71
C GLY A 117 -3.33 -14.45 -3.41
N ARG A 118 -3.18 -14.04 -2.15
CA ARG A 118 -2.57 -12.73 -1.81
C ARG A 118 -1.13 -12.89 -1.41
N GLY A 119 -0.24 -12.08 -2.01
CA GLY A 119 1.16 -12.03 -1.58
C GLY A 119 1.28 -11.53 -0.15
N ARG A 120 2.16 -12.13 0.66
CA ARG A 120 2.37 -11.74 2.06
C ARG A 120 3.84 -11.73 2.44
N LEU A 121 4.18 -10.91 3.44
CA LEU A 121 5.48 -10.86 4.09
C LEU A 121 5.28 -10.57 5.58
N LEU A 122 5.89 -11.38 6.45
CA LEU A 122 6.00 -11.12 7.88
C LEU A 122 7.38 -10.53 8.15
N LEU A 123 7.43 -9.37 8.79
CA LEU A 123 8.66 -8.71 9.20
C LEU A 123 8.83 -8.79 10.71
N GLY A 124 10.08 -8.86 11.16
CA GLY A 124 10.45 -8.76 12.58
C GLY A 124 10.47 -10.09 13.31
N SER A 125 10.45 -10.02 14.64
CA SER A 125 10.57 -11.17 15.55
C SER A 125 9.43 -11.18 16.57
N ALA A 126 9.35 -12.19 17.44
CA ALA A 126 8.26 -12.30 18.40
C ALA A 126 8.06 -11.05 19.30
N ALA A 127 9.10 -10.24 19.51
CA ALA A 127 9.05 -9.02 20.30
C ALA A 127 8.50 -7.79 19.54
N GLY A 128 8.40 -7.87 18.21
CA GLY A 128 7.95 -6.80 17.34
C GLY A 128 7.79 -7.32 15.93
N GLN A 129 6.54 -7.43 15.47
CA GLN A 129 6.21 -7.99 14.16
C GLN A 129 5.22 -7.10 13.42
N CYS A 130 5.32 -7.07 12.10
CA CYS A 130 4.27 -6.50 11.25
C CYS A 130 4.08 -7.34 10.00
N ARG A 131 2.86 -7.28 9.45
CA ARG A 131 2.48 -8.03 8.25
C ARG A 131 2.20 -7.07 7.11
N LEU A 132 2.77 -7.40 5.96
CA LEU A 132 2.53 -6.75 4.70
C LEU A 132 1.76 -7.72 3.81
N ILE A 133 0.60 -7.29 3.32
CA ILE A 133 -0.32 -8.13 2.56
C ILE A 133 -0.72 -7.40 1.29
N ALA A 134 -0.71 -8.10 0.16
CA ALA A 134 -1.21 -7.59 -1.10
C ALA A 134 -2.73 -7.33 -0.99
N ARG A 135 -3.18 -6.12 -1.36
CA ARG A 135 -4.59 -5.73 -1.17
C ARG A 135 -5.57 -6.50 -2.03
N HIS A 136 -5.13 -7.07 -3.12
CA HIS A 136 -5.95 -7.91 -3.97
C HIS A 136 -5.31 -9.28 -4.14
N PRO A 137 -6.10 -10.33 -4.46
CA PRO A 137 -5.52 -11.61 -4.83
C PRO A 137 -4.85 -11.51 -6.20
N GLY A 138 -3.90 -12.37 -6.51
CA GLY A 138 -3.21 -12.41 -7.80
C GLY A 138 -1.70 -12.55 -7.70
N ALA A 139 -1.10 -13.14 -8.73
CA ALA A 139 0.34 -13.33 -8.85
C ALA A 139 1.10 -12.00 -9.01
N LEU A 140 0.44 -10.98 -9.57
CA LEU A 140 0.99 -9.61 -9.62
C LEU A 140 1.11 -8.98 -8.21
N GLY A 141 0.39 -9.54 -7.23
CA GLY A 141 0.47 -9.21 -5.81
C GLY A 141 1.73 -9.65 -5.10
N ASN A 142 2.65 -10.31 -5.79
CA ASN A 142 3.98 -10.61 -5.28
C ASN A 142 4.87 -9.35 -5.36
N LEU A 143 4.49 -8.34 -4.56
CA LEU A 143 5.04 -6.99 -4.62
C LEU A 143 6.51 -6.93 -4.18
N GLN A 144 7.27 -6.03 -4.79
CA GLN A 144 8.57 -5.57 -4.34
C GLN A 144 8.41 -4.16 -3.75
N LEU A 145 8.90 -3.97 -2.52
CA LEU A 145 8.80 -2.72 -1.77
C LEU A 145 10.20 -2.18 -1.54
N ASP A 146 10.42 -0.97 -2.02
CA ASP A 146 11.65 -0.24 -1.79
C ASP A 146 11.37 0.92 -0.86
N LEU A 147 11.99 0.85 0.31
CA LEU A 147 11.81 1.81 1.39
C LEU A 147 13.03 2.71 1.48
N THR A 148 12.81 4.01 1.68
CA THR A 148 13.91 4.96 1.88
C THR A 148 13.59 5.85 3.07
N LEU A 149 14.50 5.92 4.03
CA LEU A 149 14.39 6.80 5.18
C LEU A 149 15.03 8.14 4.85
N THR A 150 14.28 9.22 5.02
CA THR A 150 14.73 10.58 4.71
C THR A 150 14.57 11.48 5.92
N LEU A 151 15.63 12.21 6.26
CA LEU A 151 15.59 13.18 7.35
C LEU A 151 15.23 14.56 6.80
N GLY A 152 14.05 15.05 7.19
CA GLY A 152 13.53 16.34 6.76
C GLY A 152 14.34 17.54 7.25
N PRO A 153 14.01 18.74 6.75
CA PRO A 153 14.49 19.99 7.34
C PRO A 153 13.94 20.16 8.77
N PRO A 154 14.52 21.05 9.58
CA PRO A 154 13.95 21.42 10.87
C PRO A 154 12.51 21.91 10.68
N ALA A 155 11.56 21.24 11.32
CA ALA A 155 10.13 21.45 11.09
C ALA A 155 9.52 22.29 12.23
N PRO A 156 8.79 23.38 11.94
CA PRO A 156 8.18 24.22 12.99
C PRO A 156 6.98 23.56 13.68
N ALA A 157 6.39 22.52 13.08
CA ALA A 157 5.24 21.79 13.61
C ALA A 157 5.56 20.30 13.76
N LEU A 158 5.62 19.84 15.00
CA LEU A 158 5.71 18.43 15.35
C LEU A 158 4.32 17.86 15.59
N THR A 159 4.11 16.63 15.13
CA THR A 159 2.93 15.84 15.44
C THR A 159 3.28 14.76 16.44
N GLU A 160 2.32 14.41 17.29
CA GLU A 160 2.50 13.30 18.22
C GLU A 160 2.76 11.99 17.47
N GLY A 161 3.78 11.25 17.89
CA GLY A 161 4.29 10.05 17.22
C GLY A 161 5.33 10.32 16.12
N ASP A 162 5.77 11.56 15.89
CA ASP A 162 6.89 11.81 14.98
C ASP A 162 8.19 11.23 15.53
N VAL A 163 8.94 10.52 14.68
CA VAL A 163 10.29 10.09 14.99
C VAL A 163 11.22 11.24 14.64
N VAL A 164 11.94 11.77 15.63
CA VAL A 164 12.79 12.94 15.50
C VAL A 164 14.25 12.59 15.70
N TRP A 165 15.11 13.29 14.97
CA TRP A 165 16.56 13.24 15.11
C TRP A 165 17.05 14.45 15.91
N LEU A 166 17.92 14.20 16.89
CA LEU A 166 18.65 15.27 17.59
C LEU A 166 20.01 15.50 16.93
N ASP A 167 20.27 16.75 16.58
CA ASP A 167 21.60 17.17 16.12
C ASP A 167 22.58 17.34 17.30
N GLU A 168 23.87 17.46 17.00
CA GLU A 168 25.00 17.48 17.95
C GLU A 168 24.95 18.48 19.09
N ALA A 169 24.12 19.52 19.00
CA ALA A 169 23.95 20.48 20.08
C ALA A 169 23.27 19.88 21.33
N ALA A 170 22.70 18.68 21.22
CA ALA A 170 22.03 18.00 22.32
C ALA A 170 23.00 17.48 23.39
N ARG A 171 22.54 17.40 24.65
CA ARG A 171 23.32 16.88 25.82
C ARG A 171 23.49 15.35 25.84
N VAL A 172 23.46 14.76 24.66
CA VAL A 172 23.53 13.31 24.46
C VAL A 172 24.97 12.95 24.08
N PRO A 173 25.53 11.86 24.62
CA PRO A 173 26.87 11.43 24.22
C PRO A 173 26.84 10.81 22.81
N ALA A 174 27.78 11.21 21.96
CA ALA A 174 27.99 10.56 20.67
C ALA A 174 28.50 9.12 20.86
N PRO A 175 28.11 8.17 19.99
CA PRO A 175 28.62 6.81 20.05
C PRO A 175 30.11 6.83 19.73
N ALA A 176 30.88 6.03 20.47
CA ALA A 176 32.33 5.94 20.32
C ALA A 176 32.75 5.19 19.03
N SER A 177 31.83 4.42 18.44
CA SER A 177 32.03 3.61 17.25
C SER A 177 30.78 3.64 16.36
N ASN A 178 30.85 3.03 15.17
CA ASN A 178 29.66 2.82 14.34
C ASN A 178 28.55 2.16 15.18
N PRO A 179 27.34 2.72 15.17
CA PRO A 179 26.27 2.23 16.01
C PRO A 179 25.85 0.83 15.56
N ALA A 180 25.85 -0.12 16.49
CA ALA A 180 25.42 -1.49 16.21
C ALA A 180 23.90 -1.65 16.34
N ALA A 181 23.24 -0.72 17.04
CA ALA A 181 21.80 -0.75 17.28
C ALA A 181 21.16 0.64 17.12
N LEU A 182 19.89 0.66 16.71
CA LEU A 182 19.09 1.89 16.61
C LEU A 182 18.97 2.66 17.93
N SER A 183 19.07 1.98 19.08
CA SER A 183 19.04 2.62 20.40
C SER A 183 20.26 3.49 20.69
N GLU A 184 21.35 3.31 19.92
CA GLU A 184 22.57 4.13 20.02
C GLU A 184 22.49 5.40 19.16
N LEU A 185 21.47 5.49 18.30
CA LEU A 185 21.21 6.65 17.47
C LEU A 185 20.40 7.70 18.25
N PRO A 186 20.64 9.01 18.02
CA PRO A 186 19.89 10.11 18.65
C PRO A 186 18.47 10.26 18.06
N LEU A 187 17.75 9.14 17.96
CA LEU A 187 16.37 9.03 17.48
C LEU A 187 15.42 8.90 18.66
N TYR A 188 14.37 9.72 18.65
CA TYR A 188 13.34 9.77 19.68
C TYR A 188 11.95 9.80 19.07
N VAL A 189 10.94 9.43 19.85
CA VAL A 189 9.54 9.60 19.48
C VAL A 189 8.99 10.82 20.22
N ALA A 190 8.44 11.77 19.47
CA ALA A 190 7.76 12.93 20.03
C ALA A 190 6.41 12.51 20.62
N GLN A 191 6.22 12.76 21.91
CA GLN A 191 4.99 12.54 22.66
C GLN A 191 4.53 13.87 23.25
N ARG A 192 3.22 14.10 23.31
CA ARG A 192 2.66 15.29 23.92
C ARG A 192 1.82 14.87 25.12
N ASP A 193 2.03 15.51 26.26
CA ASP A 193 1.18 15.26 27.44
C ASP A 193 -0.14 16.03 27.35
N ASP A 194 -1.05 15.74 28.29
CA ASP A 194 -2.36 16.40 28.39
C ASP A 194 -2.25 17.91 28.65
N ALA A 195 -1.12 18.37 29.22
CA ALA A 195 -0.82 19.77 29.44
C ALA A 195 -0.24 20.48 28.19
N GLY A 196 0.00 19.74 27.10
CA GLY A 196 0.54 20.26 25.85
C GLY A 196 2.08 20.37 25.81
N THR A 197 2.78 19.84 26.81
CA THR A 197 4.24 19.82 26.87
C THR A 197 4.79 18.66 26.05
N TRP A 198 5.86 18.93 25.30
CA TRP A 198 6.54 17.93 24.48
C TRP A 198 7.57 17.12 25.28
N TRP A 199 7.47 15.81 25.15
CA TRP A 199 8.39 14.82 25.67
C TRP A 199 8.98 13.99 24.54
N LEU A 200 10.24 13.61 24.67
CA LEU A 200 10.93 12.74 23.74
C LEU A 200 11.18 11.39 24.40
N ALA A 201 10.61 10.35 23.82
CA ALA A 201 10.70 8.99 24.34
C ALA A 201 11.69 8.13 23.52
N GLY A 202 12.43 7.27 24.20
CA GLY A 202 13.45 6.40 23.59
C GLY A 202 14.82 7.04 23.50
N GLY A 203 15.64 6.57 22.56
CA GLY A 203 16.98 7.09 22.29
C GLY A 203 18.03 6.89 23.41
N PRO A 204 19.26 7.38 23.18
CA PRO A 204 20.35 7.36 24.16
C PRO A 204 20.12 8.36 25.29
N ARG A 205 20.38 7.94 26.53
CA ARG A 205 20.16 8.79 27.70
C ARG A 205 21.09 10.03 27.71
N PRO A 206 20.59 11.25 27.97
CA PRO A 206 21.43 12.43 28.15
C PRO A 206 22.27 12.36 29.44
N ALA A 207 23.39 13.07 29.45
CA ALA A 207 24.26 13.13 30.61
C ALA A 207 23.52 13.73 31.82
N GLY A 208 23.50 13.02 32.95
CA GLY A 208 22.87 13.47 34.20
C GLY A 208 21.41 13.03 34.41
N ALA A 209 20.76 12.38 33.44
CA ALA A 209 19.41 11.86 33.65
C ALA A 209 19.38 10.62 34.57
N ALA A 210 18.26 10.39 35.26
CA ALA A 210 18.08 9.25 36.16
C ALA A 210 18.30 7.90 35.46
N ALA A 211 18.80 6.90 36.20
CA ALA A 211 18.96 5.55 35.69
C ALA A 211 17.59 4.94 35.36
N GLY A 212 17.43 4.40 34.14
CA GLY A 212 16.17 3.80 33.67
C GLY A 212 15.16 4.79 33.08
N ALA A 213 15.43 6.10 33.08
CA ALA A 213 14.57 7.06 32.40
C ALA A 213 14.58 6.84 30.88
N SER A 214 13.40 6.80 30.28
CA SER A 214 13.18 6.59 28.84
C SER A 214 12.36 7.71 28.19
N ARG A 215 12.05 8.76 28.95
CA ARG A 215 11.34 9.97 28.52
C ARG A 215 12.09 11.18 29.04
N PHE A 216 12.30 12.15 28.17
CA PHE A 216 13.07 13.36 28.48
C PHE A 216 12.35 14.59 27.95
N THR A 217 12.48 15.70 28.65
CA THR A 217 12.01 17.00 28.16
C THR A 217 13.00 17.58 27.15
N LEU A 218 12.55 18.53 26.32
CA LEU A 218 13.44 19.25 25.40
C LEU A 218 14.58 19.97 26.12
N ALA A 219 14.31 20.52 27.32
CA ALA A 219 15.30 21.21 28.13
C ALA A 219 16.39 20.26 28.67
N GLU A 220 16.02 19.06 29.11
CA GLU A 220 16.97 18.03 29.56
C GLU A 220 17.90 17.58 28.43
N LEU A 221 17.38 17.52 27.21
CA LEU A 221 18.14 17.17 26.01
C LEU A 221 18.95 18.37 25.46
N GLY A 222 18.77 19.57 26.01
CA GLY A 222 19.46 20.78 25.53
C GLY A 222 18.93 21.31 24.21
N VAL A 223 17.70 20.95 23.82
CA VAL A 223 17.06 21.40 22.59
C VAL A 223 16.33 22.72 22.88
N PRO A 224 16.59 23.81 22.13
CA PRO A 224 16.01 25.13 22.40
C PRO A 224 14.49 25.19 22.17
N GLY A 225 13.97 24.31 21.33
CA GLY A 225 12.54 24.20 21.06
C GLY A 225 12.22 23.17 19.97
N PRO A 226 10.93 22.88 19.74
CA PRO A 226 10.49 21.86 18.78
C PRO A 226 10.93 22.15 17.34
N ALA A 227 11.06 23.43 16.97
CA ALA A 227 11.48 23.84 15.63
C ALA A 227 12.93 23.47 15.26
N ALA A 228 13.76 23.12 16.24
CA ALA A 228 15.13 22.65 16.01
C ALA A 228 15.17 21.15 15.67
N LEU A 229 14.06 20.42 15.84
CA LEU A 229 13.98 18.99 15.60
C LEU A 229 13.75 18.70 14.12
N ARG A 230 14.41 17.65 13.64
CA ARG A 230 14.27 17.15 12.27
C ARG A 230 13.47 15.87 12.30
N VAL A 231 12.39 15.82 11.52
CA VAL A 231 11.50 14.65 11.46
C VAL A 231 12.04 13.64 10.46
N LEU A 232 12.11 12.38 10.88
CA LEU A 232 12.44 11.25 10.02
C LEU A 232 11.16 10.75 9.35
N THR A 233 11.16 10.72 8.02
CA THR A 233 10.03 10.24 7.22
C THR A 233 10.44 9.05 6.36
N LEU A 234 9.44 8.28 5.94
CA LEU A 234 9.59 7.12 5.08
C LEU A 234 9.07 7.44 3.67
N ALA A 235 9.84 7.08 2.65
CA ALA A 235 9.36 6.97 1.29
C ALA A 235 9.16 5.49 0.96
N LEU A 236 8.05 5.17 0.29
CA LEU A 236 7.68 3.83 -0.13
C LEU A 236 7.46 3.83 -1.64
N GLN A 237 8.21 2.99 -2.35
CA GLN A 237 7.95 2.67 -3.75
C GLN A 237 7.49 1.21 -3.84
N VAL A 238 6.35 0.99 -4.48
CA VAL A 238 5.77 -0.34 -4.69
C VAL A 238 5.88 -0.70 -6.16
N ARG A 239 6.49 -1.86 -6.42
CA ARG A 239 6.58 -2.48 -7.74
C ARG A 239 5.92 -3.85 -7.74
N GLY A 240 5.40 -4.29 -8.87
CA GLY A 240 5.02 -5.69 -9.08
C GLY A 240 6.27 -6.59 -9.13
N ALA A 241 6.08 -7.90 -9.03
CA ALA A 241 7.18 -8.88 -9.07
C ALA A 241 8.06 -8.74 -10.32
N GLU A 242 7.45 -8.27 -11.41
CA GLU A 242 8.07 -8.11 -12.73
C GLU A 242 8.48 -6.66 -13.03
N GLY A 243 8.52 -5.79 -12.01
CA GLY A 243 9.07 -4.45 -12.11
C GLY A 243 8.08 -3.34 -12.50
N GLN A 244 6.80 -3.64 -12.73
CA GLN A 244 5.79 -2.62 -13.01
C GLN A 244 5.68 -1.65 -11.81
N ALA A 245 5.59 -0.35 -12.05
CA ALA A 245 5.33 0.61 -10.97
C ALA A 245 3.85 0.55 -10.56
N MET A 246 3.57 0.34 -9.27
CA MET A 246 2.21 0.30 -8.73
C MET A 246 1.87 1.52 -7.88
N GLY A 247 2.88 2.20 -7.36
CA GLY A 247 2.70 3.49 -6.70
C GLY A 247 3.97 3.93 -5.97
N GLN A 248 4.00 5.22 -5.65
CA GLN A 248 5.07 5.83 -4.88
C GLN A 248 4.48 6.84 -3.91
N TRP A 249 4.96 6.79 -2.68
CA TRP A 249 4.55 7.67 -1.59
C TRP A 249 5.79 8.20 -0.89
N GLN A 250 5.73 9.45 -0.43
CA GLN A 250 6.83 10.14 0.24
C GLN A 250 6.32 10.86 1.47
N GLY A 251 7.22 11.20 2.40
CA GLY A 251 6.88 11.94 3.61
C GLY A 251 5.99 11.14 4.57
N LEU A 252 6.09 9.81 4.54
CA LEU A 252 5.24 8.96 5.37
C LEU A 252 5.72 8.95 6.82
N PRO A 253 4.78 9.00 7.78
CA PRO A 253 5.14 8.87 9.17
C PRO A 253 5.60 7.45 9.49
N LEU A 254 6.55 7.34 10.41
CA LEU A 254 7.04 6.04 10.91
C LEU A 254 6.16 5.46 12.01
N ALA A 255 5.30 6.26 12.63
CA ALA A 255 4.40 5.78 13.67
C ALA A 255 3.39 4.78 13.09
N PRO A 256 3.23 3.59 13.70
CA PRO A 256 2.18 2.65 13.31
C PRO A 256 0.78 3.26 13.40
N SER A 257 0.49 4.01 14.47
CA SER A 257 -0.78 4.70 14.72
C SER A 257 -0.51 6.12 15.24
N ARG A 258 -1.42 7.06 14.97
CA ARG A 258 -1.32 8.45 15.45
C ARG A 258 -2.65 9.00 15.96
N PRO A 259 -2.62 9.93 16.93
CA PRO A 259 -3.79 10.73 17.26
C PRO A 259 -4.19 11.54 16.02
N GLY A 260 -5.32 11.16 15.40
CA GLY A 260 -5.78 11.73 14.13
C GLY A 260 -5.89 10.74 12.97
N GLY A 261 -5.47 9.49 13.13
CA GLY A 261 -5.69 8.44 12.14
C GLY A 261 -4.73 8.44 10.94
N ASP A 262 -3.63 9.20 11.02
CA ASP A 262 -2.64 9.30 9.94
C ASP A 262 -1.38 8.44 10.15
N GLY A 263 -1.44 7.46 11.06
CA GLY A 263 -0.36 6.49 11.22
C GLY A 263 -0.19 5.59 9.99
N LEU A 264 0.99 4.97 9.87
CA LEU A 264 1.32 4.08 8.76
C LEU A 264 0.36 2.87 8.66
N CYS A 265 0.04 2.21 9.77
CA CYS A 265 -0.90 1.07 9.75
C CYS A 265 -2.36 1.52 9.60
N GLU A 266 -2.68 2.76 9.94
CA GLU A 266 -4.01 3.34 9.75
C GLU A 266 -4.24 3.67 8.27
N ARG A 267 -3.28 4.37 7.64
CA ARG A 267 -3.32 4.76 6.22
C ARG A 267 -3.27 3.58 5.25
N TRP A 268 -2.57 2.50 5.60
CA TRP A 268 -2.56 1.24 4.83
C TRP A 268 -3.36 0.12 5.48
N GLY A 269 -4.31 0.46 6.35
CA GLY A 269 -5.14 -0.52 7.04
C GLY A 269 -6.15 -1.23 6.13
N LEU A 270 -7.00 -2.04 6.77
CA LEU A 270 -8.08 -2.77 6.10
C LEU A 270 -9.30 -1.88 5.80
N GLY A 271 -9.63 -0.95 6.70
CA GLY A 271 -10.87 -0.15 6.65
C GLY A 271 -10.72 1.26 6.05
N VAL A 272 -9.78 1.45 5.12
CA VAL A 272 -9.53 2.76 4.50
C VAL A 272 -10.49 3.05 3.36
N ALA A 273 -10.95 4.31 3.26
CA ALA A 273 -11.95 4.74 2.28
C ALA A 273 -11.50 4.50 0.83
N ASP A 274 -10.24 4.85 0.49
CA ASP A 274 -9.65 4.65 -0.84
C ASP A 274 -8.88 3.33 -0.94
N ALA A 275 -9.40 2.27 -0.32
CA ALA A 275 -8.78 0.95 -0.32
C ALA A 275 -8.38 0.51 -1.72
N ALA A 276 -9.27 0.58 -2.71
CA ALA A 276 -9.03 0.07 -4.06
C ALA A 276 -7.81 0.70 -4.78
N ALA A 277 -7.39 1.90 -4.39
CA ALA A 277 -6.23 2.58 -4.97
C ALA A 277 -4.88 2.15 -4.36
N LEU A 278 -4.90 1.51 -3.19
CA LEU A 278 -3.69 1.14 -2.46
C LEU A 278 -3.31 -0.33 -2.76
N PRO A 279 -2.11 -0.62 -3.28
CA PRO A 279 -1.73 -2.00 -3.63
C PRO A 279 -1.45 -2.89 -2.41
N LEU A 280 -1.26 -2.28 -1.24
CA LEU A 280 -0.73 -2.90 -0.03
C LEU A 280 -1.66 -2.66 1.17
N VAL A 281 -1.64 -3.63 2.08
CA VAL A 281 -2.17 -3.55 3.43
C VAL A 281 -1.03 -3.72 4.42
N TRP A 282 -0.92 -2.84 5.40
CA TRP A 282 0.06 -2.88 6.48
C TRP A 282 -0.64 -3.13 7.82
N LEU A 283 -0.35 -4.26 8.46
CA LEU A 283 -0.91 -4.61 9.76
C LEU A 283 0.15 -4.61 10.85
N ASN A 284 -0.19 -3.99 11.98
CA ASN A 284 0.60 -4.08 13.21
C ASN A 284 0.37 -5.46 13.85
N GLY A 285 1.44 -6.25 14.05
CA GLY A 285 1.37 -7.57 14.66
C GLY A 285 1.43 -8.76 13.69
N GLY A 286 1.84 -9.91 14.25
CA GLY A 286 1.82 -11.20 13.57
C GLY A 286 0.43 -11.85 13.49
N ALA A 287 -0.50 -11.47 14.37
CA ALA A 287 -1.84 -12.03 14.46
C ALA A 287 -2.89 -10.94 14.79
N PRO A 288 -4.21 -11.22 14.62
CA PRO A 288 -5.26 -10.29 15.01
C PRO A 288 -5.13 -9.82 16.46
N GLY A 289 -5.35 -8.53 16.71
CA GLY A 289 -5.34 -7.95 18.06
C GLY A 289 -3.98 -7.80 18.73
N GLN A 290 -2.87 -8.21 18.08
CA GLN A 290 -1.52 -8.06 18.63
C GLN A 290 -0.86 -6.77 18.13
N GLY A 291 -1.20 -5.61 18.73
CA GLY A 291 -0.50 -4.35 18.44
C GLY A 291 0.93 -4.35 19.01
N LEU A 292 1.86 -5.07 18.37
CA LEU A 292 3.24 -5.27 18.88
C LEU A 292 4.16 -4.07 18.63
N LEU A 293 3.88 -3.27 17.61
CA LEU A 293 4.60 -2.03 17.35
C LEU A 293 3.95 -0.91 18.15
N ALA A 294 4.60 -0.53 19.26
CA ALA A 294 4.14 0.56 20.12
C ALA A 294 4.41 1.94 19.52
N ASP A 295 5.50 2.10 18.77
CA ASP A 295 5.94 3.38 18.23
C ASP A 295 6.77 3.23 16.94
N GLY A 296 7.21 4.36 16.36
CA GLY A 296 8.02 4.36 15.15
C GLY A 296 9.43 3.81 15.34
N LEU A 297 9.99 3.80 16.56
CA LEU A 297 11.29 3.16 16.82
C LEU A 297 11.16 1.63 16.80
N ALA A 298 10.05 1.09 17.30
CA ALA A 298 9.73 -0.33 17.18
C ALA A 298 9.62 -0.73 15.70
N LEU A 299 9.01 0.10 14.85
CA LEU A 299 8.98 -0.14 13.41
C LEU A 299 10.39 -0.13 12.81
N LEU A 300 11.22 0.86 13.13
CA LEU A 300 12.60 0.91 12.62
C LEU A 300 13.41 -0.32 13.04
N ARG A 301 13.21 -0.84 14.26
CA ARG A 301 13.84 -2.10 14.72
C ARG A 301 13.43 -3.30 13.87
N VAL A 302 12.17 -3.35 13.46
CA VAL A 302 11.67 -4.40 12.56
C VAL A 302 12.22 -4.26 11.15
N LEU A 303 12.38 -3.03 10.65
CA LEU A 303 12.97 -2.76 9.34
C LEU A 303 14.50 -2.93 9.31
N ALA A 304 15.14 -2.84 10.48
CA ALA A 304 16.58 -3.03 10.69
C ALA A 304 17.47 -2.30 9.64
N PRO A 305 17.40 -0.95 9.55
CA PRO A 305 18.26 -0.18 8.66
C PRO A 305 19.74 -0.41 8.96
N ASP A 306 20.56 -0.53 7.92
CA ASP A 306 22.02 -0.53 8.08
C ASP A 306 22.51 0.88 8.44
N GLY A 307 22.95 1.02 9.68
CA GLY A 307 23.48 2.26 10.26
C GLY A 307 25.00 2.41 10.11
N ALA A 308 25.70 1.52 9.40
CA ALA A 308 27.14 1.60 9.27
C ALA A 308 27.57 2.80 8.40
N VAL A 309 28.37 3.70 8.99
CA VAL A 309 29.00 4.82 8.29
C VAL A 309 30.33 4.37 7.69
N ALA A 310 30.54 4.65 6.41
CA ALA A 310 31.81 4.36 5.77
C ALA A 310 32.91 5.35 6.21
N PRO A 311 34.20 4.96 6.25
CA PRO A 311 35.29 5.87 6.64
C PRO A 311 35.36 7.16 5.82
N ALA A 312 35.02 7.09 4.53
CA ALA A 312 34.96 8.26 3.65
C ALA A 312 33.83 9.24 4.03
N GLU A 313 32.66 8.72 4.44
CA GLU A 313 31.54 9.55 4.92
C GLU A 313 31.90 10.22 6.25
N LEU A 314 32.58 9.49 7.13
CA LEU A 314 33.08 10.03 8.40
C LEU A 314 34.09 11.16 8.19
N ALA A 315 35.01 11.01 7.22
CA ALA A 315 35.97 12.04 6.86
C ALA A 315 35.29 13.31 6.33
N GLN A 316 34.29 13.17 5.45
CA GLN A 316 33.50 14.30 4.94
C GLN A 316 32.72 15.02 6.03
N ALA A 317 32.30 14.30 7.08
CA ALA A 317 31.60 14.85 8.23
C ALA A 317 32.51 15.48 9.29
N GLY A 318 33.82 15.60 9.03
CA GLY A 318 34.79 16.16 9.97
C GLY A 318 35.09 15.26 11.17
N GLY A 319 34.96 13.93 10.99
CA GLY A 319 35.24 12.95 12.03
C GLY A 319 34.07 12.68 13.00
N SER A 320 32.92 13.36 12.82
CA SER A 320 31.74 13.08 13.63
C SER A 320 30.79 12.08 12.98
N LEU A 321 30.50 11.00 13.69
CA LEU A 321 29.55 9.97 13.28
C LEU A 321 28.12 10.51 13.17
N TRP A 322 27.70 11.42 14.06
CA TRP A 322 26.35 11.98 14.02
C TRP A 322 26.11 12.83 12.79
N ARG A 323 27.04 13.71 12.45
CA ARG A 323 26.96 14.48 11.19
C ARG A 323 26.96 13.56 9.98
N ALA A 324 27.80 12.52 9.96
CA ALA A 324 27.84 11.59 8.85
C ALA A 324 26.50 10.86 8.66
N LEU A 325 25.90 10.36 9.74
CA LEU A 325 24.59 9.72 9.73
C LEU A 325 23.46 10.69 9.35
N ALA A 326 23.45 11.89 9.92
CA ALA A 326 22.46 12.91 9.60
C ALA A 326 22.54 13.32 8.12
N GLN A 327 23.75 13.44 7.56
CA GLN A 327 23.97 13.71 6.13
C GLN A 327 23.51 12.53 5.26
N ARG A 328 23.78 11.29 5.69
CA ARG A 328 23.33 10.08 4.98
C ARG A 328 21.81 9.95 4.96
N LEU A 329 21.15 10.16 6.11
CA LEU A 329 19.70 10.20 6.20
C LEU A 329 19.10 11.39 5.42
N ALA A 330 19.78 12.53 5.36
CA ALA A 330 19.36 13.66 4.53
C ALA A 330 19.44 13.35 3.03
N ARG A 331 20.41 12.53 2.60
CA ARG A 331 20.52 12.03 1.21
C ARG A 331 19.52 10.93 0.88
N GLY A 332 18.93 10.30 1.90
CA GLY A 332 18.02 9.16 1.78
C GLY A 332 18.75 7.83 1.99
N LEU A 333 18.45 7.17 3.09
CA LEU A 333 18.95 5.83 3.39
C LEU A 333 18.00 4.78 2.81
N ALA A 334 18.40 4.15 1.71
CA ALA A 334 17.67 3.05 1.12
C ALA A 334 17.79 1.78 1.99
N LEU A 335 16.67 1.13 2.27
CA LEU A 335 16.60 -0.13 3.00
C LEU A 335 16.69 -1.32 2.03
N PRO A 336 17.03 -2.53 2.53
CA PRO A 336 16.94 -3.74 1.73
C PRO A 336 15.55 -3.89 1.13
N SER A 337 15.49 -4.25 -0.16
CA SER A 337 14.23 -4.44 -0.87
C SER A 337 13.43 -5.57 -0.25
N LEU A 338 12.18 -5.29 0.11
CA LEU A 338 11.28 -6.26 0.71
C LEU A 338 10.41 -6.91 -0.37
N ARG A 339 10.14 -8.21 -0.27
CA ARG A 339 9.36 -8.94 -1.27
C ARG A 339 8.21 -9.72 -0.64
N LEU A 340 7.00 -9.44 -1.11
CA LEU A 340 5.82 -10.27 -0.86
C LEU A 340 5.86 -11.47 -1.81
N SER A 341 5.52 -12.65 -1.28
CA SER A 341 5.50 -13.89 -2.05
C SER A 341 4.23 -14.68 -1.77
N GLY A 342 4.00 -15.77 -2.51
CA GLY A 342 2.87 -16.69 -2.29
C GLY A 342 1.53 -16.26 -2.89
N GLY A 343 1.44 -15.07 -3.51
CA GLY A 343 0.27 -14.63 -4.26
C GLY A 343 0.10 -15.40 -5.57
N ASN A 344 -1.15 -15.66 -5.96
CA ASN A 344 -1.53 -16.44 -7.13
C ASN A 344 -2.89 -15.99 -7.69
N ASP A 345 -3.13 -16.28 -8.96
CA ASP A 345 -4.30 -15.91 -9.75
C ASP A 345 -5.52 -16.81 -9.51
N GLY A 346 -5.39 -17.79 -8.62
CA GLY A 346 -6.45 -18.73 -8.27
C GLY A 346 -6.69 -19.82 -9.31
N LEU A 347 -7.56 -20.76 -8.96
CA LEU A 347 -7.94 -21.85 -9.84
C LEU A 347 -8.75 -21.32 -11.05
N PRO A 348 -8.72 -22.04 -12.19
CA PRO A 348 -9.63 -21.75 -13.29
C PRO A 348 -11.09 -21.67 -12.79
N PRO A 349 -11.79 -20.55 -13.06
CA PRO A 349 -13.18 -20.40 -12.64
C PRO A 349 -14.09 -21.46 -13.27
N THR A 350 -15.06 -21.95 -12.50
CA THR A 350 -16.07 -22.88 -13.03
C THR A 350 -17.32 -22.09 -13.48
N ARG A 351 -18.28 -22.78 -14.12
CA ARG A 351 -19.57 -22.18 -14.49
C ARG A 351 -20.26 -21.51 -13.31
N MET A 352 -20.15 -22.05 -12.09
CA MET A 352 -20.78 -21.48 -10.90
C MET A 352 -20.22 -20.10 -10.54
N GLN A 353 -18.91 -19.90 -10.64
CA GLN A 353 -18.29 -18.58 -10.36
C GLN A 353 -18.71 -17.50 -11.38
N TYR A 354 -19.01 -17.90 -12.62
CA TYR A 354 -19.51 -16.96 -13.63
C TYR A 354 -20.99 -16.62 -13.50
N GLN A 355 -21.80 -17.44 -12.80
CA GLN A 355 -23.24 -17.18 -12.65
C GLN A 355 -23.54 -15.96 -11.78
N GLY A 356 -22.58 -15.51 -10.96
CA GLY A 356 -22.78 -14.44 -9.99
C GLY A 356 -23.71 -14.85 -8.84
N GLN A 357 -23.75 -14.05 -7.78
CA GLN A 357 -24.70 -14.21 -6.68
C GLN A 357 -25.69 -13.03 -6.71
N VAL A 358 -26.97 -13.32 -6.45
CA VAL A 358 -27.97 -12.26 -6.24
C VAL A 358 -27.70 -11.64 -4.86
N LEU A 359 -27.13 -10.43 -4.84
CA LEU A 359 -26.92 -9.70 -3.61
C LEU A 359 -28.28 -9.20 -3.05
N PRO A 360 -28.57 -9.36 -1.75
CA PRO A 360 -29.85 -8.96 -1.13
C PRO A 360 -30.00 -7.44 -0.93
N ALA A 361 -29.04 -6.63 -1.35
CA ALA A 361 -29.08 -5.17 -1.35
C ALA A 361 -28.63 -4.67 -2.74
N PRO A 362 -28.96 -3.43 -3.17
CA PRO A 362 -28.56 -2.88 -4.45
C PRO A 362 -27.06 -2.55 -4.45
N GLY A 363 -26.23 -3.59 -4.37
CA GLY A 363 -24.83 -3.58 -4.74
C GLY A 363 -24.73 -3.93 -6.21
N THR A 364 -23.98 -3.11 -6.94
CA THR A 364 -23.78 -3.14 -8.39
C THR A 364 -23.15 -4.46 -8.87
N GLY A 365 -23.97 -5.50 -8.99
CA GLY A 365 -23.74 -6.66 -9.84
C GLY A 365 -24.55 -6.53 -11.12
N LEU A 366 -24.18 -7.26 -12.17
CA LEU A 366 -24.72 -7.26 -13.54
C LEU A 366 -26.26 -7.28 -13.73
N ALA A 367 -27.07 -7.37 -12.68
CA ALA A 367 -28.52 -7.23 -12.73
C ALA A 367 -29.00 -5.81 -13.14
N GLN A 368 -28.10 -4.82 -13.22
CA GLN A 368 -28.41 -3.45 -13.67
C GLN A 368 -27.80 -3.07 -15.04
N LEU A 369 -27.17 -4.01 -15.77
CA LEU A 369 -26.67 -3.75 -17.12
C LEU A 369 -27.72 -4.08 -18.19
#